data_AF-A0A376LNJ9-F1
#
_entry.id   AF-A0A376LNJ9-F1
#
_cell.length_a   1.000
_cell.length_b   1.000
_cell.length_c   1.000
_cell.angle_alpha   90.00
_cell.angle_beta   90.00
_cell.angle_gamma   90.00
#
_symmetry.space_group_name_H-M   'P 1'
#
loop_
_entity.id
_entity.type
_entity.pdbx_description
1 polymer ?
#
loop_
_entity_poly.entity_id
_entity_poly.type
_entity_poly.pdbx_seq_one_letter_code
_entity_poly.pdbx_strand_id
1 'polypeptide(L)'
;MQDCAAQVVEGIRILAHILQPREILIGIEDNKPQAISMLRAVLADSHDISLRVIPTKYPSGGAKQLTYILTGKQVPHGGRSSDIGVLMQNVGTAYAVKRAVIDGEPITERVVTLTGEAIARPGNVWARLGTPVRHLLNDAGFCPPLRSNGDYGRPANGLYLAWAGCPGRKDYQLSVGSLCQ
;
A
#
# COMPACT_ATOMS: atom_id res chain seq x y z
N MET A 1 2.00 0.04 -8.44
CA MET A 1 3.45 -0.18 -8.63
C MET A 1 3.78 -0.41 -10.09
N GLN A 2 2.86 -1.03 -10.85
CA GLN A 2 2.99 -1.30 -12.28
C GLN A 2 3.36 -0.07 -13.12
N ASP A 3 2.70 1.07 -12.88
CA ASP A 3 2.89 2.28 -13.70
C ASP A 3 4.07 3.16 -13.25
N CYS A 4 4.68 2.87 -12.10
CA CYS A 4 5.63 3.77 -11.44
C CYS A 4 6.91 3.06 -10.96
N ALA A 5 7.23 1.89 -11.50
CA ALA A 5 8.35 1.06 -11.03
C ALA A 5 9.69 1.81 -11.02
N ALA A 6 10.01 2.54 -12.09
CA ALA A 6 11.23 3.35 -12.18
C ALA A 6 11.29 4.45 -11.10
N GLN A 7 10.18 5.17 -10.90
CA GLN A 7 10.09 6.26 -9.92
C GLN A 7 10.21 5.74 -8.48
N VAL A 8 9.67 4.54 -8.20
CA VAL A 8 9.86 3.86 -6.91
C VAL A 8 11.34 3.53 -6.69
N VAL A 9 12.02 2.96 -7.69
CA VAL A 9 13.45 2.59 -7.60
C VAL A 9 14.32 3.83 -7.38
N GLU A 10 14.05 4.95 -8.05
CA GLU A 10 14.72 6.23 -7.78
C GLU A 10 14.53 6.69 -6.34
N GLY A 11 13.30 6.62 -5.82
CA GLY A 11 13.00 6.93 -4.42
C GLY A 11 13.76 6.04 -3.44
N ILE A 12 13.89 4.75 -3.75
CA ILE A 12 14.69 3.80 -2.97
C ILE A 12 16.18 4.18 -2.98
N ARG A 13 16.73 4.58 -4.14
CA ARG A 13 18.14 5.01 -4.24
C ARG A 13 18.42 6.28 -3.45
N ILE A 14 17.49 7.23 -3.41
CA ILE A 14 17.59 8.43 -2.55
C ILE A 14 17.63 8.01 -1.08
N LEU A 15 16.72 7.14 -0.65
CA LEU A 15 16.72 6.61 0.72
C LEU A 15 18.02 5.86 1.03
N ALA A 16 18.53 5.08 0.09
CA ALA A 16 19.80 4.35 0.23
C ALA A 16 20.99 5.29 0.42
N HIS A 17 21.03 6.38 -0.34
CA HIS A 17 22.07 7.41 -0.20
C HIS A 17 22.07 8.04 1.20
N ILE A 18 20.90 8.28 1.78
CA ILE A 18 20.77 8.88 3.12
C ILE A 18 21.09 7.86 4.23
N LEU A 19 20.55 6.65 4.12
CA LEU A 19 20.57 5.66 5.20
C LEU A 19 21.80 4.74 5.16
N GLN A 20 22.50 4.68 4.03
CA GLN A 20 23.65 3.81 3.78
C GLN A 20 23.41 2.35 4.26
N PRO A 21 22.31 1.70 3.82
CA PRO A 21 22.00 0.35 4.26
C PRO A 21 23.00 -0.66 3.68
N ARG A 22 23.23 -1.75 4.41
CA ARG A 22 24.08 -2.86 3.92
C ARG A 22 23.43 -3.66 2.80
N GLU A 23 22.10 -3.75 2.80
CA GLU A 23 21.32 -4.52 1.84
C GLU A 23 19.97 -3.83 1.63
N ILE A 24 19.47 -3.86 0.39
CA ILE A 24 18.16 -3.32 0.02
C ILE A 24 17.33 -4.42 -0.62
N LEU A 25 16.13 -4.62 -0.07
CA LEU A 25 15.20 -5.67 -0.48
C LEU A 25 13.87 -5.06 -0.90
N ILE A 26 13.39 -5.45 -2.09
CA ILE A 26 12.00 -5.21 -2.52
C ILE A 26 11.23 -6.51 -2.40
N GLY A 27 10.29 -6.58 -1.45
CA GLY A 27 9.35 -7.70 -1.33
C GLY A 27 8.11 -7.45 -2.18
N ILE A 28 7.76 -8.40 -3.05
CA ILE A 28 6.53 -8.35 -3.85
C ILE A 28 5.80 -9.70 -3.84
N GLU A 29 4.48 -9.67 -3.68
CA GLU A 29 3.67 -10.88 -3.73
C GLU A 29 3.59 -11.47 -5.15
N ASP A 30 3.58 -12.80 -5.24
CA ASP A 30 3.53 -13.57 -6.50
C ASP A 30 2.26 -13.32 -7.34
N ASN A 31 1.18 -12.84 -6.73
CA ASN A 31 -0.06 -12.49 -7.42
C ASN A 31 0.02 -11.20 -8.27
N LYS A 32 1.20 -10.56 -8.40
CA LYS A 32 1.41 -9.31 -9.17
C LYS A 32 2.45 -9.50 -10.30
N PRO A 33 2.20 -10.37 -11.29
CA PRO A 33 3.20 -10.73 -12.31
C PRO A 33 3.65 -9.54 -13.16
N GLN A 34 2.75 -8.61 -13.46
CA GLN A 34 3.09 -7.41 -14.25
C GLN A 34 4.05 -6.49 -13.48
N ALA A 35 3.78 -6.21 -12.20
CA ALA A 35 4.67 -5.42 -11.35
C ALA A 35 6.04 -6.09 -11.16
N ILE A 36 6.07 -7.42 -11.01
CA ILE A 36 7.32 -8.19 -10.94
C ILE A 36 8.12 -8.01 -12.24
N SER A 37 7.47 -8.13 -13.40
CA SER A 37 8.11 -7.97 -14.71
C SER A 37 8.72 -6.57 -14.87
N MET A 38 7.94 -5.53 -14.54
CA MET A 38 8.40 -4.14 -14.63
C MET A 38 9.57 -3.85 -13.68
N LEU A 39 9.52 -4.33 -12.44
CA LEU A 39 10.63 -4.19 -11.50
C LEU A 39 11.88 -4.93 -11.96
N ARG A 40 11.75 -6.14 -12.51
CA ARG A 40 12.89 -6.88 -13.07
C ARG A 40 13.52 -6.13 -14.25
N ALA A 41 12.71 -5.53 -15.12
CA ALA A 41 13.20 -4.74 -16.23
C ALA A 41 13.97 -3.49 -15.76
N VAL A 42 13.42 -2.76 -14.78
CA VAL A 42 14.07 -1.57 -14.20
C VAL A 42 15.36 -1.93 -13.45
N LEU A 43 15.42 -3.11 -12.83
CA LEU A 43 16.56 -3.58 -12.05
C LEU A 43 17.55 -4.43 -12.87
N ALA A 44 17.37 -4.61 -14.17
CA ALA A 44 18.15 -5.56 -14.97
C ALA A 44 19.67 -5.35 -14.87
N ASP A 45 20.10 -4.08 -14.82
CA ASP A 45 21.52 -3.69 -14.71
C ASP A 45 21.93 -3.29 -13.28
N SER A 46 21.02 -3.42 -12.30
CA SER A 46 21.18 -2.94 -10.94
C SER A 46 21.54 -4.09 -9.99
N HIS A 47 22.64 -3.94 -9.25
CA HIS A 47 23.10 -4.95 -8.28
C HIS A 47 22.95 -4.48 -6.82
N ASP A 48 22.52 -3.24 -6.61
CA ASP A 48 22.31 -2.58 -5.32
C ASP A 48 20.98 -2.97 -4.66
N ILE A 49 19.99 -3.42 -5.42
CA ILE A 49 18.63 -3.72 -4.95
C ILE A 49 18.23 -5.14 -5.36
N SER A 50 17.86 -5.97 -4.39
CA SER A 50 17.38 -7.34 -4.64
C SER A 50 15.86 -7.45 -4.61
N LEU A 51 15.27 -7.98 -5.68
CA LEU A 51 13.84 -8.28 -5.77
C LEU A 51 13.53 -9.68 -5.21
N ARG A 52 12.63 -9.76 -4.23
CA ARG A 52 12.17 -11.02 -3.61
C ARG A 52 10.68 -11.20 -3.85
N VAL A 53 10.32 -12.23 -4.63
CA VAL A 53 8.93 -12.63 -4.83
C VAL A 53 8.51 -13.54 -3.67
N ILE A 54 7.43 -13.19 -2.98
CA ILE A 54 6.91 -13.92 -1.81
C ILE A 54 5.53 -14.52 -2.12
N PRO A 55 5.20 -15.68 -1.54
CA PRO A 55 3.89 -16.31 -1.77
C PRO A 55 2.76 -15.48 -1.15
N THR A 56 1.65 -15.36 -1.87
CA THR A 56 0.42 -14.72 -1.36
C THR A 56 -0.26 -15.62 -0.30
N LYS A 57 0.25 -15.63 0.94
CA LYS A 57 -0.32 -16.41 2.06
C LYS A 57 -0.65 -15.52 3.25
N TYR A 58 -1.93 -15.19 3.47
CA TYR A 58 -2.35 -14.49 4.69
C TYR A 58 -2.10 -15.36 5.95
N PRO A 59 -1.62 -14.82 7.10
CA PRO A 59 -1.44 -13.41 7.47
C PRO A 59 -0.04 -12.85 7.21
N SER A 60 0.47 -13.03 6.00
CA SER A 60 1.70 -12.41 5.49
C SER A 60 1.75 -10.88 5.63
N GLY A 61 0.64 -10.16 5.84
CA GLY A 61 0.63 -8.69 5.97
C GLY A 61 1.18 -8.09 7.27
N GLY A 62 1.51 -8.91 8.28
CA GLY A 62 2.14 -8.41 9.50
C GLY A 62 3.60 -8.04 9.25
N ALA A 63 3.99 -6.78 9.48
CA ALA A 63 5.37 -6.30 9.24
C ALA A 63 6.46 -7.20 9.85
N LYS A 64 6.18 -7.85 10.99
CA LYS A 64 7.09 -8.82 11.64
C LYS A 64 7.30 -10.10 10.81
N GLN A 65 6.24 -10.64 10.20
CA GLN A 65 6.31 -11.83 9.37
C GLN A 65 7.00 -11.54 8.03
N LEU A 66 6.69 -10.40 7.40
CA LEU A 66 7.41 -9.95 6.20
C LEU A 66 8.90 -9.76 6.47
N THR A 67 9.24 -9.18 7.62
CA THR A 67 10.64 -9.01 8.02
C THR A 67 11.33 -10.36 8.09
N TYR A 68 10.70 -11.37 8.71
CA TYR A 68 11.27 -12.72 8.76
C TYR A 68 11.40 -13.38 7.39
N ILE A 69 10.38 -13.30 6.54
CA ILE A 69 10.40 -13.89 5.19
C ILE A 69 11.50 -13.26 4.32
N LEU A 70 11.70 -11.94 4.42
CA LEU A 70 12.65 -11.22 3.59
C LEU A 70 14.08 -11.26 4.13
N THR A 71 14.26 -11.22 5.45
CA THR A 71 15.58 -11.06 6.09
C THR A 71 16.06 -12.27 6.87
N GLY A 72 15.19 -13.25 7.15
CA GLY A 72 15.46 -14.38 8.04
C GLY A 72 15.50 -14.00 9.53
N LYS A 73 15.34 -12.72 9.89
CA LYS A 73 15.43 -12.23 11.27
C LYS A 73 14.06 -12.14 11.92
N GLN A 74 13.94 -12.64 13.15
CA GLN A 74 12.73 -12.47 13.95
C GLN A 74 12.77 -11.17 14.73
N VAL A 75 11.68 -10.41 14.67
CA VAL A 75 11.48 -9.24 15.52
C VAL A 75 11.10 -9.71 16.93
N PRO A 76 11.78 -9.25 17.99
CA PRO A 76 11.45 -9.62 19.36
C PRO A 76 9.98 -9.37 19.72
N HIS A 77 9.49 -10.11 20.70
CA HIS A 77 8.17 -9.83 21.27
C HIS A 77 8.16 -8.41 21.86
N GLY A 78 7.13 -7.62 21.56
CA GLY A 78 7.08 -6.19 21.91
C GLY A 78 8.04 -5.25 21.16
N GLY A 79 9.06 -5.78 20.46
CA GLY A 79 10.04 -5.00 19.70
C GLY A 79 9.55 -4.54 18.32
N ARG A 80 10.34 -3.64 17.71
CA ARG A 80 10.17 -3.06 16.36
C ARG A 80 11.24 -3.60 15.40
N SER A 81 11.00 -3.51 14.09
CA SER A 81 11.99 -3.93 13.09
C SER A 81 13.30 -3.12 13.17
N SER A 82 13.23 -1.86 13.62
CA SER A 82 14.39 -1.02 13.90
C SER A 82 15.35 -1.64 14.92
N ASP A 83 14.82 -2.41 15.88
CA ASP A 83 15.60 -3.00 16.97
C ASP A 83 16.51 -4.14 16.46
N ILE A 84 16.21 -4.69 15.27
CA ILE A 84 17.05 -5.67 14.56
C ILE A 84 17.79 -5.06 13.36
N GLY A 85 17.82 -3.73 13.27
CA GLY A 85 18.48 -2.98 12.20
C GLY A 85 17.76 -3.04 10.86
N VAL A 86 16.43 -3.25 10.86
CA VAL A 86 15.63 -3.33 9.63
C VAL A 86 14.65 -2.15 9.57
N LEU A 87 14.80 -1.34 8.52
CA LEU A 87 13.84 -0.30 8.19
C LEU A 87 12.89 -0.80 7.08
N MET A 88 11.61 -0.90 7.40
CA MET A 88 10.56 -1.22 6.46
C MET A 88 9.91 0.07 5.94
N GLN A 89 9.85 0.23 4.62
CA GLN A 89 9.17 1.36 3.98
C GLN A 89 8.09 0.90 3.04
N ASN A 90 6.97 1.62 3.03
CA ASN A 90 5.94 1.39 2.03
C ASN A 90 6.43 1.90 0.66
N VAL A 91 6.02 1.22 -0.40
CA VAL A 91 6.28 1.60 -1.79
C VAL A 91 5.78 3.02 -2.09
N GLY A 92 4.61 3.40 -1.56
CA GLY A 92 4.07 4.75 -1.71
C GLY A 92 4.95 5.82 -1.06
N THR A 93 5.66 5.48 0.01
CA THR A 93 6.63 6.37 0.66
C THR A 93 7.85 6.57 -0.21
N ALA A 94 8.43 5.50 -0.77
CA ALA A 94 9.57 5.62 -1.69
C ALA A 94 9.20 6.47 -2.93
N TYR A 95 8.02 6.24 -3.50
CA TYR A 95 7.48 7.05 -4.59
C TYR A 95 7.38 8.54 -4.22
N ALA A 96 6.82 8.83 -3.03
CA ALA A 96 6.70 10.20 -2.55
C ALA A 96 8.06 10.87 -2.29
N VAL A 97 9.06 10.12 -1.82
CA VAL A 97 10.42 10.64 -1.61
C VAL A 97 11.02 11.11 -2.93
N LYS A 98 10.88 10.32 -4.01
CA LYS A 98 11.32 10.75 -5.35
C LYS A 98 10.67 12.08 -5.73
N ARG A 99 9.35 12.18 -5.65
CA ARG A 99 8.61 13.41 -6.00
C ARG A 99 9.06 14.61 -5.18
N ALA A 100 9.22 14.44 -3.87
CA ALA A 100 9.63 15.54 -2.99
C ALA A 100 11.06 16.02 -3.28
N VAL A 101 12.00 15.11 -3.54
CA VAL A 101 13.42 15.45 -3.65
C VAL A 101 13.82 15.82 -5.08
N ILE A 102 13.33 15.11 -6.09
CA ILE A 102 13.68 15.33 -7.50
C ILE A 102 12.74 16.34 -8.15
N ASP A 103 11.43 16.18 -7.93
CA ASP A 103 10.43 16.99 -8.62
C ASP A 103 10.07 18.26 -7.82
N GLY A 104 10.51 18.36 -6.55
CA GLY A 104 10.17 19.46 -5.65
C GLY A 104 8.69 19.45 -5.23
N GLU A 105 8.00 18.32 -5.39
CA GLU A 105 6.56 18.23 -5.20
C GLU A 105 6.20 17.66 -3.82
N PRO A 106 5.46 18.40 -2.99
CA PRO A 106 4.98 17.86 -1.73
C PRO A 106 3.91 16.79 -1.96
N ILE A 107 3.72 15.91 -0.98
CA ILE A 107 2.63 14.92 -0.99
C ILE A 107 1.31 15.68 -0.82
N THR A 108 0.59 15.85 -1.92
CA THR A 108 -0.73 16.50 -1.95
C THR A 108 -1.87 15.50 -2.15
N GLU A 109 -1.55 14.27 -2.56
CA GLU A 109 -2.50 13.22 -2.89
C GLU A 109 -1.92 11.83 -2.58
N ARG A 110 -2.81 10.86 -2.44
CA ARG A 110 -2.46 9.45 -2.26
C ARG A 110 -3.46 8.56 -2.99
N VAL A 111 -3.02 7.37 -3.37
CA VAL A 111 -3.92 6.35 -3.88
C VAL A 111 -4.81 5.82 -2.75
N VAL A 112 -6.09 5.69 -3.04
CA VAL A 112 -7.11 5.10 -2.18
C VAL A 112 -7.82 4.01 -2.97
N THR A 113 -7.98 2.83 -2.37
CA THR A 113 -8.73 1.72 -2.97
C THR A 113 -10.18 1.78 -2.51
N LEU A 114 -11.09 1.95 -3.47
CA LEU A 114 -12.53 1.91 -3.28
C LEU A 114 -13.02 0.51 -3.65
N THR A 115 -13.58 -0.22 -2.69
CA THR A 115 -14.09 -1.57 -2.90
C THR A 115 -15.33 -1.83 -2.04
N GLY A 116 -16.13 -2.82 -2.43
CA GLY A 116 -17.35 -3.24 -1.73
C GLY A 116 -18.54 -3.39 -2.68
N GLU A 117 -19.49 -4.24 -2.28
CA GLU A 117 -20.67 -4.61 -3.09
C GLU A 117 -21.59 -3.43 -3.42
N ALA A 118 -21.59 -2.37 -2.60
CA ALA A 118 -22.39 -1.16 -2.82
C ALA A 118 -21.71 -0.10 -3.70
N ILE A 119 -20.49 -0.34 -4.19
CA ILE A 119 -19.77 0.62 -5.02
C ILE A 119 -19.94 0.25 -6.48
N ALA A 120 -20.53 1.14 -7.28
CA ALA A 120 -20.74 0.91 -8.71
C ALA A 120 -19.43 0.86 -9.52
N ARG A 121 -18.42 1.66 -9.11
CA ARG A 121 -17.11 1.75 -9.76
C ARG A 121 -15.99 1.45 -8.76
N PRO A 122 -15.74 0.18 -8.42
CA PRO A 122 -14.61 -0.18 -7.56
C PRO A 122 -13.29 0.06 -8.30
N GLY A 123 -12.25 0.44 -7.58
CA GLY A 123 -10.95 0.73 -8.17
C GLY A 123 -10.06 1.60 -7.29
N ASN A 124 -8.88 1.90 -7.82
CA ASN A 124 -7.92 2.80 -7.19
C ASN A 124 -8.11 4.22 -7.71
N VAL A 125 -8.15 5.20 -6.81
CA VAL A 125 -8.28 6.62 -7.17
C VAL A 125 -7.19 7.44 -6.50
N TRP A 126 -6.70 8.47 -7.19
CA TRP A 126 -5.86 9.49 -6.58
C TRP A 126 -6.73 10.48 -5.83
N ALA A 127 -6.61 10.50 -4.50
CA ALA A 127 -7.37 11.39 -3.63
C ALA A 127 -6.45 12.43 -3.01
N ARG A 128 -6.82 13.71 -3.12
CA ARG A 128 -6.16 14.81 -2.40
C ARG A 128 -6.24 14.56 -0.89
N LEU A 129 -5.17 14.93 -0.18
CA LEU A 129 -5.19 14.90 1.27
C LEU A 129 -6.25 15.89 1.77
N GLY A 130 -7.11 15.42 2.68
CA GLY A 130 -8.26 16.19 3.18
C GLY A 130 -9.57 15.97 2.41
N THR A 131 -9.57 15.26 1.27
CA THR A 131 -10.81 14.92 0.57
C THR A 131 -11.74 14.11 1.49
N PRO A 132 -12.98 14.58 1.74
CA PRO A 132 -13.91 13.84 2.57
C PRO A 132 -14.24 12.49 1.96
N VAL A 133 -14.31 11.44 2.77
CA VAL A 133 -14.65 10.09 2.31
C VAL A 133 -15.99 10.05 1.57
N ARG A 134 -16.99 10.83 2.03
CA ARG A 134 -18.29 10.96 1.34
C ARG A 134 -18.16 11.39 -0.13
N HIS A 135 -17.17 12.22 -0.43
CA HIS A 135 -16.94 12.72 -1.79
C HIS A 135 -16.44 11.57 -2.67
N LEU A 136 -15.47 10.79 -2.19
CA LEU A 136 -14.96 9.61 -2.90
C LEU A 136 -16.05 8.54 -3.10
N LEU A 137 -16.90 8.31 -2.09
CA LEU A 137 -18.00 7.36 -2.20
C LEU A 137 -19.06 7.80 -3.22
N ASN A 138 -19.43 9.08 -3.22
CA ASN A 138 -20.37 9.61 -4.20
C ASN A 138 -19.79 9.52 -5.62
N ASP A 139 -18.52 9.89 -5.79
CA ASP A 139 -17.81 9.79 -7.07
C ASP A 139 -17.72 8.33 -7.57
N ALA A 140 -17.58 7.36 -6.67
CA ALA A 140 -17.58 5.94 -7.00
C ALA A 140 -18.98 5.32 -7.20
N GLY A 141 -20.05 6.12 -7.04
CA GLY A 141 -21.42 5.66 -7.20
C GLY A 141 -21.88 4.74 -6.08
N PHE A 142 -21.58 5.09 -4.83
CA PHE A 142 -22.02 4.34 -3.65
C PHE A 142 -23.56 4.29 -3.55
N CYS A 143 -24.12 3.08 -3.57
CA CYS A 143 -25.54 2.81 -3.43
C CYS A 143 -25.76 1.84 -2.26
N PRO A 144 -26.16 2.32 -1.07
CA PRO A 144 -26.36 1.45 0.08
C PRO A 144 -27.49 0.43 -0.21
N PRO A 145 -27.46 -0.78 0.38
CA PRO A 145 -28.47 -1.79 0.17
C PRO A 145 -29.79 -1.26 0.75
N LEU A 146 -30.90 -1.54 0.06
CA LEU A 146 -32.22 -1.27 0.60
C LEU A 146 -32.37 -2.01 1.93
N ARG A 147 -32.71 -1.29 3.00
CA ARG A 147 -33.18 -1.94 4.21
C ARG A 147 -34.60 -2.45 3.98
N SER A 148 -34.99 -3.49 4.71
CA SER A 148 -36.33 -4.11 4.67
C SER A 148 -37.51 -3.15 4.90
N ASN A 149 -37.23 -1.91 5.36
CA ASN A 149 -38.24 -0.88 5.59
C ASN A 149 -38.34 0.15 4.45
N GLY A 150 -37.69 -0.06 3.30
CA GLY A 150 -37.74 0.86 2.16
C GLY A 150 -36.81 2.08 2.27
N ASP A 151 -36.10 2.23 3.38
CA ASP A 151 -35.11 3.30 3.57
C ASP A 151 -33.74 2.89 2.99
N TYR A 152 -33.18 3.75 2.14
CA TYR A 152 -31.74 3.74 1.89
C TYR A 152 -31.05 4.12 3.19
N GLY A 153 -30.23 3.22 3.75
CA GLY A 153 -29.46 3.53 4.95
C GLY A 153 -28.62 4.78 4.70
N ARG A 154 -28.96 5.91 5.35
CA ARG A 154 -28.06 7.06 5.44
C ARG A 154 -26.71 6.51 5.92
N PRO A 155 -25.57 6.82 5.27
CA PRO A 155 -24.29 6.39 5.80
C PRO A 155 -24.17 7.00 7.19
N ALA A 156 -24.31 6.14 8.20
CA ALA A 156 -24.20 6.55 9.57
C ALA A 156 -22.81 7.18 9.71
N ASN A 157 -22.80 8.44 10.09
CA ASN A 157 -21.66 9.15 10.65
C ASN A 157 -20.76 8.15 11.41
N GLY A 158 -19.70 7.70 10.74
CA GLY A 158 -18.88 6.57 11.17
C GLY A 158 -18.66 5.53 10.08
N LEU A 159 -18.01 5.92 8.97
CA LEU A 159 -17.32 4.92 8.14
C LEU A 159 -16.04 4.53 8.88
N TYR A 160 -15.95 3.28 9.32
CA TYR A 160 -14.73 2.76 9.93
C TYR A 160 -13.67 2.58 8.86
N LEU A 161 -12.58 3.33 8.97
CA LEU A 161 -11.31 2.97 8.33
C LEU A 161 -10.86 1.66 8.99
N ALA A 162 -11.18 0.52 8.36
CA ALA A 162 -10.62 -0.74 8.79
C ALA A 162 -9.12 -0.72 8.47
N TRP A 163 -8.31 -0.39 9.48
CA TRP A 163 -6.93 -0.83 9.51
C TRP A 163 -6.96 -2.35 9.66
N ALA A 164 -6.24 -3.07 8.80
CA ALA A 164 -6.32 -4.53 8.70
C ALA A 164 -6.11 -5.18 10.09
N GLY A 165 -7.13 -5.87 10.61
CA GLY A 165 -7.04 -6.55 11.90
C GLY A 165 -8.32 -7.05 12.56
N CYS A 166 -9.53 -6.70 12.12
CA CYS A 166 -10.77 -7.12 12.81
C CYS A 166 -11.57 -8.13 11.98
N PRO A 167 -11.77 -9.39 12.45
CA PRO A 167 -12.64 -10.34 11.79
C PRO A 167 -14.09 -10.14 12.23
N GLY A 168 -15.00 -10.12 11.25
CA GLY A 168 -16.44 -10.29 11.50
C GLY A 168 -17.28 -9.02 11.42
N ARG A 169 -17.54 -8.53 10.20
CA ARG A 169 -18.81 -7.97 9.69
C ARG A 169 -18.60 -7.53 8.24
N LYS A 170 -19.52 -7.88 7.33
CA LYS A 170 -19.51 -7.46 5.92
C LYS A 170 -19.96 -5.99 5.81
N ASP A 171 -19.21 -5.09 6.42
CA ASP A 171 -19.44 -3.64 6.32
C ASP A 171 -18.34 -3.02 5.44
N TYR A 172 -18.75 -2.07 4.59
CA TYR A 172 -17.95 -1.42 3.54
C TYR A 172 -16.50 -1.14 3.94
N GLN A 173 -15.57 -1.86 3.32
CA GLN A 173 -14.13 -1.64 3.51
C GLN A 173 -13.64 -0.54 2.56
N LEU A 174 -13.48 0.67 3.10
CA LEU A 174 -12.55 1.63 2.50
C LEU A 174 -11.16 1.32 3.04
N SER A 175 -10.33 0.66 2.22
CA SER A 175 -8.92 0.49 2.55
C SER A 175 -8.10 1.63 1.94
N VAL A 176 -7.53 2.46 2.80
CA VAL A 176 -6.49 3.41 2.39
C VAL A 176 -5.18 2.62 2.34
N GLY A 177 -5.03 1.83 1.28
CA GLY A 177 -3.93 0.90 1.05
C GLY A 177 -3.03 1.36 -0.11
N SER A 178 -1.76 0.97 -0.03
CA SER A 178 -0.68 1.37 -0.92
C SER A 178 -0.86 0.92 -2.37
N LEU A 179 -0.25 1.72 -3.24
CA LEU A 179 -0.01 1.59 -4.68
C LEU A 179 0.44 0.18 -5.14
N CYS A 180 -0.44 -0.81 -5.06
CA CYS A 180 -0.24 -2.14 -5.60
C CYS A 180 -1.54 -2.64 -6.24
N GLN A 181 -1.86 -2.09 -7.41
CA GLN A 181 -2.04 -2.97 -8.56
C GLN A 181 -0.67 -3.12 -9.21
#